data_AF-A0A951G3A1-F1
#
_entry.id   AF-A0A951G3A1-F1
#
_cell.length_a   1.000
_cell.length_b   1.000
_cell.length_c   1.000
_cell.angle_alpha   90.00
_cell.angle_beta   90.00
_cell.angle_gamma   90.00
#
_symmetry.space_group_name_H-M   'P 1'
#
loop_
_entity.id
_entity.type
_entity.pdbx_description
1 polymer ?
#
loop_
_entity_poly.entity_id
_entity_poly.type
_entity_poly.pdbx_seq_one_letter_code
_entity_poly.pdbx_strand_id
1 'polypeptide(L)'
;MFHVELRQFPHQARAFNLTREELNARIVGPWVSGRSIELDERHWSPERARLTIYEGPLLPPDQLGMGRGWGNVTRAGEDVTGHLLAEASTAPAQSAPVVDVKYDVVGRCTGRPLPVGGVVELVRERYPQSRVSERLALAEQAVWELLHEGAVQLVRAGEPVARDDWQATLFSWETWSRETVTLLRG
;
A
#
# COMPACT_ATOMS: atom_id res chain seq x y z
N MET A 1 -3.06 15.21 -17.31
CA MET A 1 -1.62 15.23 -16.88
C MET A 1 -1.59 15.71 -15.45
N PHE A 2 -0.59 15.30 -14.68
CA PHE A 2 -0.47 15.65 -13.27
C PHE A 2 0.77 16.46 -12.99
N HIS A 3 0.65 17.38 -12.04
CA HIS A 3 1.71 18.28 -11.62
C HIS A 3 1.78 18.25 -10.09
N VAL A 4 2.99 18.13 -9.56
CA VAL A 4 3.22 17.85 -8.15
C VAL A 4 4.09 18.94 -7.55
N GLU A 5 3.73 19.39 -6.36
CA GLU A 5 4.59 20.18 -5.48
C GLU A 5 4.79 19.44 -4.16
N LEU A 6 6.06 19.29 -3.78
CA LEU A 6 6.48 18.86 -2.46
C LEU A 6 7.10 20.05 -1.74
N ARG A 7 6.64 20.33 -0.53
CA ARG A 7 7.06 21.51 0.23
C ARG A 7 7.37 21.16 1.67
N GLN A 8 8.55 21.59 2.12
CA GLN A 8 9.05 21.47 3.49
C GLN A 8 9.93 22.68 3.73
N PHE A 9 9.42 23.66 4.48
CA PHE A 9 10.11 24.95 4.63
C PHE A 9 11.59 24.77 5.05
N PRO A 10 12.55 25.44 4.37
CA PRO A 10 12.38 26.46 3.31
C PRO A 10 12.34 25.89 1.88
N HIS A 11 12.37 24.57 1.71
CA HIS A 11 12.53 23.91 0.43
C HIS A 11 11.20 23.57 -0.24
N GLN A 12 11.24 23.57 -1.57
CA GLN A 12 10.20 23.03 -2.41
C GLN A 12 10.82 22.34 -3.62
N ALA A 13 10.14 21.31 -4.12
CA ALA A 13 10.44 20.65 -5.38
C ALA A 13 9.15 20.50 -6.18
N ARG A 14 9.27 20.50 -7.51
CA ARG A 14 8.12 20.42 -8.41
C ARG A 14 8.39 19.46 -9.55
N ALA A 15 7.41 18.62 -9.84
CA ALA A 15 7.40 17.80 -11.05
C ALA A 15 6.20 18.20 -11.89
N PHE A 16 6.38 18.31 -13.20
CA PHE A 16 5.33 18.69 -14.14
C PHE A 16 5.09 17.57 -15.14
N ASN A 17 3.89 17.56 -15.73
CA ASN A 17 3.53 16.69 -16.85
C ASN A 17 3.65 15.18 -16.57
N LEU A 18 3.41 14.74 -15.33
CA LEU A 18 3.41 13.31 -14.99
C LEU A 18 2.17 12.63 -15.58
N THR A 19 2.34 11.42 -16.09
CA THR A 19 1.18 10.54 -16.38
C THR A 19 0.59 9.99 -15.08
N ARG A 20 -0.57 9.31 -15.17
CA ARG A 20 -1.19 8.68 -14.00
C ARG A 20 -0.29 7.58 -13.43
N GLU A 21 0.33 6.80 -14.31
CA GLU A 21 1.23 5.69 -13.97
C GLU A 21 2.49 6.22 -13.27
N GLU A 22 3.13 7.25 -13.83
CA GLU A 22 4.31 7.89 -13.23
C GLU A 22 3.99 8.51 -11.88
N LEU A 23 2.85 9.22 -11.78
CA LEU A 23 2.38 9.80 -10.54
C LEU A 23 2.18 8.72 -9.46
N ASN A 24 1.51 7.62 -9.79
CA ASN A 24 1.25 6.54 -8.87
C ASN A 24 2.56 5.87 -8.42
N ALA A 25 3.44 5.51 -9.35
CA ALA A 25 4.66 4.78 -9.06
C ALA A 25 5.67 5.61 -8.26
N ARG A 26 5.82 6.90 -8.59
CA ARG A 26 6.88 7.76 -8.03
C ARG A 26 6.44 8.60 -6.85
N ILE A 27 5.16 8.98 -6.79
CA ILE A 27 4.65 9.97 -5.84
C ILE A 27 3.58 9.35 -4.93
N VAL A 28 2.39 9.05 -5.45
CA VAL A 28 1.22 8.70 -4.64
C VAL A 28 1.45 7.38 -3.89
N GLY A 29 1.93 6.33 -4.57
CA GLY A 29 2.19 5.02 -3.96
C GLY A 29 3.18 5.10 -2.80
N PRO A 30 4.42 5.61 -3.02
CA PRO A 30 5.36 5.82 -1.92
C PRO A 30 4.79 6.69 -0.79
N TRP A 31 4.07 7.77 -1.12
CA TRP A 31 3.51 8.70 -0.14
C TRP A 31 2.50 8.04 0.79
N VAL A 32 1.51 7.31 0.25
CA VAL A 32 0.50 6.62 1.07
C VAL A 32 1.09 5.46 1.86
N SER A 33 2.17 4.85 1.39
CA SER A 33 2.91 3.82 2.12
C SER A 33 3.93 4.38 3.13
N GLY A 34 3.97 5.69 3.37
CA GLY A 34 4.89 6.30 4.33
C GLY A 34 6.37 6.29 3.92
N ARG A 35 6.67 5.97 2.64
CA ARG A 35 8.04 5.95 2.12
C ARG A 35 8.47 7.35 1.67
N SER A 36 9.75 7.66 1.84
CA SER A 36 10.32 8.91 1.34
C SER A 36 10.35 8.92 -0.19
N ILE A 37 9.99 10.07 -0.78
CA ILE A 37 10.09 10.33 -2.22
C ILE A 37 11.43 11.02 -2.50
N GLU A 38 12.13 10.64 -3.56
CA GLU A 38 13.28 11.38 -4.07
C GLU A 38 12.84 12.29 -5.23
N LEU A 39 13.04 13.60 -5.08
CA LEU A 39 12.74 14.60 -6.11
C LEU A 39 13.71 15.79 -5.99
N ASP A 40 14.29 16.22 -7.11
CA ASP A 40 15.32 17.27 -7.20
C ASP A 40 16.48 17.04 -6.21
N GLU A 41 17.03 15.81 -6.22
CA GLU A 41 18.15 15.37 -5.35
C GLU A 41 17.85 15.46 -3.84
N ARG A 42 16.57 15.60 -3.48
CA ARG A 42 16.11 15.69 -2.08
C ARG A 42 15.15 14.58 -1.74
N HIS A 43 15.19 14.19 -0.47
CA HIS A 43 14.31 13.20 0.11
C HIS A 43 13.16 13.89 0.85
N TRP A 44 11.93 13.54 0.50
CA TRP A 44 10.71 14.12 1.02
C TRP A 44 9.91 13.06 1.79
N SER A 45 9.89 13.18 3.11
CA SER A 45 9.12 12.27 3.97
C SER A 45 7.66 12.75 4.11
N PRO A 46 6.65 11.86 3.97
CA PRO A 46 5.24 12.20 4.17
C PRO A 46 4.91 12.81 5.54
N GLU A 47 5.73 12.52 6.56
CA GLU A 47 5.52 13.04 7.92
C GLU A 47 6.04 14.48 8.14
N ARG A 48 6.87 14.99 7.22
CA ARG A 48 7.54 16.30 7.34
C ARG A 48 7.28 17.25 6.18
N ALA A 49 6.82 16.73 5.05
CA ALA A 49 6.55 17.49 3.84
C ALA A 49 5.05 17.55 3.57
N ARG A 50 4.63 18.58 2.82
CA ARG A 50 3.30 18.69 2.24
C ARG A 50 3.36 18.30 0.77
N LEU A 51 2.51 17.36 0.37
CA LEU A 51 2.26 17.00 -1.02
C LEU A 51 1.04 17.77 -1.54
N THR A 52 1.15 18.33 -2.74
CA THR A 52 0.05 18.94 -3.49
C THR A 52 0.09 18.43 -4.92
N ILE A 53 -1.04 18.01 -5.47
CA ILE A 53 -1.18 17.43 -6.81
C ILE A 53 -2.29 18.17 -7.54
N TYR A 54 -1.97 18.67 -8.72
CA TYR A 54 -2.92 19.26 -9.64
C TYR A 54 -3.06 18.39 -10.89
N GLU A 55 -4.30 18.21 -11.34
CA GLU A 55 -4.59 17.68 -12.66
C GLU A 55 -4.87 18.83 -13.62
N GLY A 56 -4.29 18.79 -14.82
CA GLY A 56 -4.47 19.85 -15.80
C GLY A 56 -3.85 19.55 -17.16
N PRO A 57 -3.84 20.57 -18.04
CA PRO A 57 -3.24 20.44 -19.37
C PRO A 57 -1.74 20.17 -19.29
N LEU A 58 -1.20 19.63 -20.39
CA LEU A 58 0.25 19.53 -20.61
C LEU A 58 0.83 20.95 -20.65
N LEU A 59 1.87 21.19 -19.85
CA LEU A 59 2.62 22.44 -19.86
C LEU A 59 3.82 22.34 -20.79
N PRO A 60 3.84 23.07 -21.92
CA PRO A 60 4.99 23.09 -22.80
C PRO A 60 6.18 23.83 -22.16
N PRO A 61 7.43 23.63 -22.64
CA PRO A 61 8.65 24.14 -22.01
C PRO A 61 8.67 25.66 -21.78
N ASP A 62 8.09 26.43 -22.69
CA ASP A 62 7.94 27.89 -22.61
C ASP A 62 7.09 28.34 -21.40
N GLN A 63 6.17 27.49 -20.93
CA GLN A 63 5.33 27.76 -19.76
C GLN A 63 5.95 27.31 -18.43
N LEU A 64 7.01 26.48 -18.48
CA LEU A 64 7.74 26.02 -17.30
C LEU A 64 8.87 26.98 -16.88
N GLY A 65 9.33 27.82 -17.81
CA GLY A 65 10.42 28.76 -17.60
C GLY A 65 10.17 29.81 -16.50
N MET A 66 11.26 30.30 -15.90
CA MET A 66 11.28 31.41 -14.92
C MET A 66 10.33 31.23 -13.73
N GLY A 67 10.12 29.99 -13.26
CA GLY A 67 9.27 29.71 -12.10
C GLY A 67 7.77 29.91 -12.32
N ARG A 68 7.34 30.14 -13.57
CA ARG A 68 5.93 30.40 -13.92
C ARG A 68 5.08 29.13 -13.95
N GLY A 69 5.71 27.96 -14.11
CA GLY A 69 5.02 26.68 -14.26
C GLY A 69 3.93 26.45 -13.21
N TRP A 70 4.24 26.62 -11.92
CA TRP A 70 3.26 26.38 -10.86
C TRP A 70 2.09 27.37 -10.86
N GLY A 71 2.33 28.64 -11.18
CA GLY A 71 1.25 29.62 -11.33
C GLY A 71 0.32 29.32 -12.50
N ASN A 72 0.82 28.63 -13.53
CA ASN A 72 0.00 28.15 -14.65
C ASN A 72 -0.78 26.89 -14.27
N VAL A 73 -0.14 25.96 -13.54
CA VAL A 73 -0.81 24.77 -12.97
C VAL A 73 -2.01 25.17 -12.11
N THR A 74 -1.82 26.08 -11.15
CA THR A 74 -2.90 26.45 -10.22
C THR A 74 -4.03 27.24 -10.87
N ARG A 75 -3.76 27.93 -12.00
CA ARG A 75 -4.77 28.68 -12.74
C ARG A 75 -5.60 27.80 -13.67
N ALA A 76 -4.97 26.80 -14.29
CA ALA A 76 -5.57 26.00 -15.36
C ALA A 76 -5.88 24.55 -14.96
N GLY A 77 -5.52 24.14 -13.74
CA GLY A 77 -5.73 22.81 -13.21
C GLY A 77 -6.59 22.79 -11.95
N GLU A 78 -6.96 21.58 -11.55
CA GLU A 78 -7.75 21.29 -10.36
C GLU A 78 -6.89 20.59 -9.31
N ASP A 79 -7.02 20.98 -8.03
CA ASP A 79 -6.35 20.29 -6.93
C ASP A 79 -7.05 18.96 -6.65
N VAL A 80 -6.39 17.87 -7.04
CA VAL A 80 -6.88 16.50 -6.90
C VAL A 80 -6.20 15.75 -5.77
N THR A 81 -5.41 16.44 -4.93
CA THR A 81 -4.58 15.81 -3.89
C THR A 81 -5.38 14.90 -2.98
N GLY A 82 -6.45 15.42 -2.38
CA GLY A 82 -7.26 14.67 -1.42
C GLY A 82 -7.96 13.47 -2.07
N HIS A 83 -8.48 13.64 -3.29
CA HIS A 83 -9.15 12.57 -4.02
C HIS A 83 -8.20 11.42 -4.33
N LEU A 84 -7.01 11.72 -4.87
CA LEU A 84 -6.02 10.70 -5.24
C LEU A 84 -5.44 9.98 -4.02
N LEU A 85 -5.22 10.69 -2.91
CA LEU A 85 -4.76 10.05 -1.67
C LEU A 85 -5.84 9.13 -1.10
N ALA A 86 -7.11 9.56 -1.10
CA ALA A 86 -8.21 8.72 -0.64
C ALA A 86 -8.43 7.50 -1.55
N GLU A 87 -8.35 7.69 -2.88
CA GLU A 87 -8.42 6.60 -3.86
C GLU A 87 -7.29 5.61 -3.64
N ALA A 88 -6.04 6.06 -3.49
CA ALA A 88 -4.89 5.18 -3.28
C ALA A 88 -4.89 4.50 -1.90
N SER A 89 -5.53 5.08 -0.88
CA SER A 89 -5.75 4.42 0.41
C SER A 89 -6.90 3.41 0.43
N THR A 90 -7.85 3.52 -0.53
CA THR A 90 -9.08 2.69 -0.57
C THR A 90 -9.03 1.66 -1.69
N ALA A 91 -8.25 1.89 -2.74
CA ALA A 91 -8.08 0.93 -3.83
C ALA A 91 -7.56 -0.39 -3.25
N PRO A 92 -8.18 -1.53 -3.57
CA PRO A 92 -7.58 -2.83 -3.32
C PRO A 92 -6.39 -2.91 -4.25
N ALA A 93 -5.27 -2.39 -3.78
CA ALA A 93 -4.01 -2.63 -4.42
C ALA A 93 -3.90 -4.16 -4.47
N GLN A 94 -3.86 -4.72 -5.69
CA GLN A 94 -3.05 -5.89 -5.94
C GLN A 94 -1.61 -5.48 -5.64
N SER A 95 -1.35 -5.29 -4.35
CA SER A 95 -0.10 -4.83 -3.79
C SER A 95 0.83 -5.99 -4.05
N ALA A 96 1.88 -5.78 -4.84
CA ALA A 96 2.99 -6.73 -4.94
C ALA A 96 3.35 -7.34 -3.55
N PRO A 97 3.31 -6.59 -2.44
CA PRO A 97 3.41 -7.15 -1.08
C PRO A 97 2.43 -8.26 -0.70
N VAL A 98 1.15 -8.13 -1.03
CA VAL A 98 0.13 -9.15 -0.69
C VAL A 98 0.35 -10.39 -1.55
N VAL A 99 0.63 -10.23 -2.85
CA VAL A 99 0.94 -11.34 -3.75
C VAL A 99 2.16 -12.13 -3.26
N ASP A 100 3.22 -11.42 -2.88
CA ASP A 100 4.42 -12.00 -2.29
C ASP A 100 4.13 -12.82 -1.04
N VAL A 101 3.36 -12.26 -0.09
CA VAL A 101 2.95 -12.95 1.14
C VAL A 101 2.09 -14.17 0.83
N LYS A 102 1.20 -14.09 -0.17
CA LYS A 102 0.37 -15.22 -0.59
C LYS A 102 1.22 -16.39 -1.08
N TYR A 103 2.26 -16.14 -1.88
CA TYR A 103 3.20 -17.17 -2.30
C TYR A 103 3.92 -17.80 -1.11
N ASP A 104 4.39 -16.99 -0.16
CA ASP A 104 5.10 -17.49 1.04
C ASP A 104 4.18 -18.36 1.91
N VAL A 105 2.92 -17.95 2.10
CA VAL A 105 1.90 -18.71 2.86
C VAL A 105 1.60 -20.06 2.21
N VAL A 106 1.33 -20.08 0.89
CA VAL A 106 1.04 -21.32 0.16
C VAL A 106 2.25 -22.27 0.18
N GLY A 107 3.45 -21.72 -0.03
CA GLY A 107 4.70 -22.47 0.07
C GLY A 107 4.87 -23.10 1.45
N ARG A 108 4.56 -22.37 2.52
CA ARG A 108 4.66 -22.87 3.89
C ARG A 108 3.64 -23.95 4.23
N CYS A 109 2.39 -23.78 3.77
CA CYS A 109 1.29 -24.72 4.01
C CYS A 109 1.48 -26.07 3.30
N THR A 110 2.32 -26.13 2.27
CA THR A 110 2.59 -27.38 1.52
C THR A 110 3.34 -28.41 2.38
N GLY A 111 4.14 -27.96 3.36
CA GLY A 111 4.94 -28.85 4.21
C GLY A 111 4.36 -29.15 5.58
N ARG A 112 3.47 -28.29 6.11
CA ARG A 112 2.88 -28.41 7.45
C ARG A 112 1.75 -27.39 7.66
N PRO A 113 0.86 -27.61 8.65
CA PRO A 113 -0.07 -26.58 9.10
C PRO A 113 0.68 -25.31 9.53
N LEU A 114 0.18 -24.15 9.11
CA LEU A 114 0.74 -22.84 9.47
C LEU A 114 -0.21 -22.14 10.46
N PRO A 115 0.18 -21.87 11.72
CA PRO A 115 -0.60 -21.01 12.59
C PRO A 115 -0.86 -19.65 11.94
N VAL A 116 -2.07 -19.10 12.07
CA VAL A 116 -2.43 -17.82 11.43
C VAL A 116 -1.50 -16.69 11.89
N GLY A 117 -1.15 -16.64 13.19
CA GLY A 117 -0.13 -15.72 13.71
C GLY A 117 1.25 -15.88 13.06
N GLY A 118 1.58 -17.08 12.57
CA GLY A 118 2.82 -17.34 11.83
C GLY A 118 2.90 -16.62 10.48
N VAL A 119 1.77 -16.19 9.91
CA VAL A 119 1.78 -15.36 8.69
C VAL A 119 2.38 -13.99 8.98
N VAL A 120 2.10 -13.40 10.14
CA VAL A 120 2.69 -12.11 10.56
C VAL A 120 4.22 -12.22 10.65
N GLU A 121 4.73 -13.37 11.11
CA GLU A 121 6.16 -13.65 11.13
C GLU A 121 6.75 -13.76 9.71
N LEU A 122 6.05 -14.39 8.76
CA LEU A 122 6.46 -14.40 7.36
C LEU A 122 6.54 -12.97 6.78
N VAL A 123 5.55 -12.11 7.10
CA VAL A 123 5.60 -10.70 6.69
C VAL A 123 6.76 -9.96 7.34
N ARG A 124 7.07 -10.23 8.62
CA ARG A 124 8.23 -9.65 9.31
C ARG A 124 9.55 -10.06 8.66
N GLU A 125 9.69 -11.33 8.31
CA GLU A 125 10.90 -11.86 7.66
C GLU A 125 11.14 -11.19 6.30
N ARG A 126 10.07 -11.00 5.52
CA ARG A 126 10.15 -10.39 4.19
C ARG A 126 10.29 -8.87 4.23
N TYR A 127 9.62 -8.20 5.18
CA TYR A 127 9.63 -6.75 5.33
C TYR A 127 10.07 -6.34 6.75
N PRO A 128 11.35 -6.46 7.12
CA PRO A 128 11.82 -6.24 8.50
C PRO A 128 11.56 -4.84 9.05
N GLN A 129 11.49 -3.84 8.18
CA GLN A 129 11.28 -2.43 8.54
C GLN A 129 9.81 -2.03 8.67
N SER A 130 8.87 -2.90 8.29
CA SER A 130 7.42 -2.61 8.38
C SER A 130 6.97 -2.48 9.83
N ARG A 131 5.94 -1.66 10.09
CA ARG A 131 5.33 -1.53 11.42
C ARG A 131 4.50 -2.77 11.75
N VAL A 132 4.31 -3.06 13.03
CA VAL A 132 3.50 -4.21 13.48
C VAL A 132 2.09 -4.17 12.90
N SER A 133 1.46 -3.00 12.89
CA SER A 133 0.11 -2.81 12.32
C SER A 133 0.06 -3.08 10.81
N GLU A 134 1.09 -2.69 10.06
CA GLU A 134 1.19 -2.96 8.62
C GLU A 134 1.37 -4.45 8.34
N ARG A 135 2.16 -5.14 9.16
CA ARG A 135 2.35 -6.60 9.04
C ARG A 135 1.06 -7.35 9.25
N LEU A 136 0.30 -6.96 10.29
CA LEU A 136 -0.98 -7.56 10.59
C LEU A 136 -1.99 -7.32 9.45
N ALA A 137 -2.07 -6.10 8.93
CA ALA A 137 -2.94 -5.76 7.81
C ALA A 137 -2.61 -6.57 6.54
N LEU A 138 -1.33 -6.69 6.18
CA LEU A 138 -0.89 -7.48 5.03
C LEU A 138 -1.18 -8.97 5.21
N ALA A 139 -0.93 -9.51 6.41
CA ALA A 139 -1.20 -10.90 6.73
C ALA A 139 -2.70 -11.21 6.66
N GLU A 140 -3.55 -10.35 7.26
CA GLU A 140 -5.00 -10.49 7.24
C GLU A 140 -5.53 -10.47 5.80
N GLN A 141 -5.11 -9.49 5.00
CA GLN A 141 -5.52 -9.39 3.60
C GLN A 141 -5.10 -10.63 2.79
N ALA A 142 -3.84 -11.06 2.92
CA ALA A 142 -3.34 -12.23 2.20
C ALA A 142 -4.12 -13.51 2.55
N VAL A 143 -4.40 -13.74 3.83
CA VAL A 143 -5.18 -14.91 4.29
C VAL A 143 -6.62 -14.83 3.78
N TRP A 144 -7.26 -13.65 3.86
CA TRP A 144 -8.61 -13.44 3.36
C TRP A 144 -8.74 -13.77 1.87
N GLU A 145 -7.82 -13.26 1.04
CA GLU A 145 -7.79 -13.55 -0.39
C GLU A 145 -7.56 -15.03 -0.67
N LEU A 146 -6.59 -15.67 -0.01
CA LEU A 146 -6.29 -17.09 -0.23
C LEU A 146 -7.46 -18.01 0.13
N LEU A 147 -8.24 -17.67 1.16
CA LEU A 147 -9.45 -18.41 1.52
C LEU A 147 -10.51 -18.30 0.42
N HIS A 148 -10.72 -17.09 -0.12
CA HIS A 148 -11.66 -16.85 -1.22
C HIS A 148 -11.22 -17.52 -2.52
N GLU A 149 -9.92 -17.62 -2.75
CA GLU A 149 -9.31 -18.33 -3.88
C GLU A 149 -9.31 -19.86 -3.71
N GLY A 150 -9.63 -20.38 -2.52
CA GLY A 150 -9.54 -21.81 -2.20
C GLY A 150 -8.10 -22.34 -2.14
N ALA A 151 -7.11 -21.45 -2.02
CA ALA A 151 -5.71 -21.82 -1.94
C ALA A 151 -5.31 -22.32 -0.53
N VAL A 152 -6.07 -21.93 0.50
CA VAL A 152 -5.89 -22.42 1.87
C VAL A 152 -7.24 -22.70 2.54
N GLN A 153 -7.21 -23.48 3.61
CA GLN A 153 -8.34 -23.73 4.49
C GLN A 153 -8.01 -23.30 5.91
N LEU A 154 -8.95 -22.62 6.57
CA LEU A 154 -8.90 -22.33 8.00
C LEU A 154 -9.32 -23.57 8.78
N VAL A 155 -8.52 -23.97 9.77
CA VAL A 155 -8.81 -25.09 10.66
C VAL A 155 -8.70 -24.62 12.12
N ARG A 156 -9.72 -24.94 12.91
CA ARG A 156 -9.75 -24.69 14.36
C ARG A 156 -10.01 -26.01 15.07
N ALA A 157 -9.15 -26.37 16.03
CA ALA A 157 -9.26 -27.63 16.77
C ALA A 157 -9.37 -28.89 15.87
N GLY A 158 -8.76 -28.86 14.68
CA GLY A 158 -8.78 -29.98 13.73
C GLY A 158 -9.97 -29.97 12.77
N GLU A 159 -10.93 -29.06 12.93
CA GLU A 159 -12.10 -28.95 12.06
C GLU A 159 -12.01 -27.74 11.12
N PRO A 160 -12.40 -27.87 9.84
CA PRO A 160 -12.50 -26.73 8.94
C PRO A 160 -13.49 -25.69 9.43
N VAL A 161 -13.09 -24.42 9.41
CA VAL A 161 -13.97 -23.30 9.74
C VAL A 161 -14.88 -23.01 8.54
N ALA A 162 -16.18 -22.96 8.79
CA ALA A 162 -17.19 -22.66 7.77
C ALA A 162 -16.99 -21.25 7.19
N ARG A 163 -17.36 -21.08 5.93
CA ARG A 163 -17.18 -19.81 5.19
C ARG A 163 -17.83 -18.62 5.88
N ASP A 164 -19.03 -18.82 6.43
CA ASP A 164 -19.78 -17.78 7.13
C ASP A 164 -19.07 -17.31 8.42
N ASP A 165 -18.19 -18.14 8.98
CA ASP A 165 -17.43 -17.87 10.20
C ASP A 165 -15.99 -17.35 9.94
N TRP A 166 -15.57 -17.24 8.67
CA TRP A 166 -14.22 -16.79 8.33
C TRP A 166 -13.95 -15.38 8.86
N GLN A 167 -14.89 -14.46 8.66
CA GLN A 167 -14.73 -13.06 9.09
C GLN A 167 -14.62 -12.95 10.61
N ALA A 168 -15.56 -13.55 11.35
CA ALA A 168 -15.55 -13.55 12.80
C ALA A 168 -14.28 -14.20 13.36
N THR A 169 -13.77 -15.23 12.67
CA THR A 169 -12.53 -15.92 13.04
C THR A 169 -11.30 -15.06 12.79
N LEU A 170 -11.11 -14.53 11.57
CA LEU A 170 -9.92 -13.74 11.26
C LEU A 170 -9.90 -12.39 11.97
N PHE A 171 -11.05 -11.76 12.21
CA PHE A 171 -11.06 -10.45 12.89
C PHE A 171 -10.95 -10.57 14.42
N SER A 172 -10.83 -11.80 14.95
CA SER A 172 -10.56 -12.04 16.37
C SER A 172 -9.07 -11.94 16.66
N TRP A 173 -8.71 -11.13 17.66
CA TRP A 173 -7.34 -11.04 18.18
C TRP A 173 -6.77 -12.40 18.63
N GLU A 174 -7.60 -13.31 19.12
CA GLU A 174 -7.14 -14.63 19.57
C GLU A 174 -6.54 -15.46 18.42
N THR A 175 -7.09 -15.32 17.21
CA THR A 175 -6.60 -16.02 16.01
C THR A 175 -5.17 -15.62 15.65
N TRP A 176 -4.78 -14.37 15.91
CA TRP A 176 -3.46 -13.84 15.57
C TRP A 176 -2.44 -13.96 16.71
N SER A 177 -2.92 -14.01 17.95
CA SER A 177 -2.07 -14.03 19.14
C SER A 177 -1.86 -15.43 19.73
N ARG A 178 -2.67 -16.42 19.34
CA ARG A 178 -2.58 -17.80 19.81
C ARG A 178 -2.46 -18.77 18.64
N GLU A 179 -1.85 -19.93 18.88
CA GLU A 179 -1.74 -21.02 17.90
C GLU A 179 -3.00 -21.91 17.87
N THR A 180 -4.19 -21.31 18.00
CA THR A 180 -5.49 -22.03 18.07
C THR A 180 -6.11 -22.27 16.70
N VAL A 181 -5.67 -21.52 15.70
CA VAL A 181 -6.19 -21.57 14.32
C VAL A 181 -5.01 -21.71 13.36
N THR A 182 -5.12 -22.65 12.43
CA THR A 182 -4.08 -22.94 11.44
C THR A 182 -4.65 -22.85 10.03
N LEU A 183 -3.75 -22.61 9.08
CA LEU A 183 -3.97 -22.68 7.65
C LEU A 183 -3.42 -24.01 7.14
N LEU A 184 -4.24 -24.73 6.39
CA LEU A 184 -3.85 -25.89 5.61
C LEU A 184 -3.89 -25.56 4.12
N ARG A 185 -3.12 -26.28 3.31
CA ARG A 185 -3.26 -26.18 1.85
C ARG A 185 -4.65 -26.68 1.45
N GLY A 186 -5.39 -25.85 0.72
CA GLY A 186 -6.70 -26.19 0.16
C GLY A 186 -6.62 -27.14 -1.03
#